data_AF-A0A1E1WYN0-F1
#
_entry.id   AF-A0A1E1WYN0-F1
#
_cell.length_a   1.000
_cell.length_b   1.000
_cell.length_c   1.000
_cell.angle_alpha   90.00
_cell.angle_beta   90.00
_cell.angle_gamma   90.00
#
_symmetry.space_group_name_H-M   'P 1'
#
loop_
_entity.id
_entity.type
_entity.pdbx_description
1 polymer ?
#
loop_
_entity_poly.entity_id
_entity_poly.type
_entity_poly.pdbx_seq_one_letter_code
_entity_poly.pdbx_strand_id
1 'polypeptide(L)'
;MLLRWILLLMSAAVCLAQLSSRNELSNPSQTATFNGNDGQCELGSVADRFDCYPEPGASQQGCESRGCCWRAVANATAEVQLNVPYCYYPADYRGYVVDGLDRFPDRISLKLKRQTPSGIDKDVQSVTVDVYFYLNDTARITILDATQTRFRPPVPKIPTRTFTGSLLYNVTVTQDGQLKVYRLDRSSTTIFHANLSRLVFTDQFLQISTLLPSDYVYGLGEQWNSLRRSVNWTSR
;
A
#
# COMPACT_ATOMS: atom_id res chain seq x y z
N MET A 1 65.40 17.36 28.21
CA MET A 1 66.49 16.39 28.43
C MET A 1 66.32 15.75 29.81
N LEU A 2 65.85 14.50 29.84
CA LEU A 2 66.31 13.41 30.73
C LEU A 2 65.33 12.26 30.58
N LEU A 3 65.76 11.30 29.76
CA LEU A 3 65.23 9.94 29.66
C LEU A 3 65.46 9.22 31.00
N ARG A 4 64.50 8.39 31.43
CA ARG A 4 64.80 7.07 31.99
C ARG A 4 63.57 6.15 31.92
N TRP A 5 63.72 5.12 31.09
CA TRP A 5 62.92 3.90 31.07
C TRP A 5 63.22 3.07 32.32
N ILE A 6 62.30 2.17 32.73
CA ILE A 6 62.56 0.71 32.86
C ILE A 6 61.41 -0.05 33.57
N LEU A 7 61.04 -1.16 32.92
CA LEU A 7 60.47 -2.45 33.34
C LEU A 7 58.98 -2.64 33.71
N LEU A 8 58.35 -3.44 32.84
CA LEU A 8 57.17 -4.29 33.06
C LEU A 8 57.37 -5.29 34.20
N LEU A 9 56.27 -5.57 34.92
CA LEU A 9 56.07 -6.83 35.64
C LEU A 9 54.70 -7.40 35.27
N MET A 10 54.75 -8.56 34.62
CA MET A 10 53.64 -9.47 34.34
C MET A 10 53.26 -10.21 35.62
N SER A 11 51.97 -10.31 35.93
CA SER A 11 51.45 -11.31 36.88
C SER A 11 50.33 -12.09 36.22
N ALA A 12 50.65 -13.33 35.85
CA ALA A 12 49.71 -14.35 35.45
C ALA A 12 49.00 -14.91 36.70
N ALA A 13 47.68 -15.00 36.67
CA ALA A 13 46.91 -15.84 37.57
C ALA A 13 46.06 -16.78 36.72
N VAL A 14 46.56 -18.01 36.58
CA VAL A 14 45.81 -19.18 36.12
C VAL A 14 45.00 -19.67 37.31
N CYS A 15 43.69 -19.87 37.14
CA CYS A 15 42.94 -20.76 38.01
C CYS A 15 42.05 -21.67 37.16
N LEU A 16 42.18 -22.96 37.45
CA LEU A 16 41.70 -24.11 36.69
C LEU A 16 40.19 -24.35 36.88
N ALA A 17 39.65 -25.02 35.86
CA ALA A 17 38.27 -25.43 35.66
C ALA A 17 37.64 -26.26 36.78
N GLN A 18 36.30 -26.23 36.84
CA GLN A 18 35.50 -27.44 37.06
C GLN A 18 34.22 -27.39 36.20
N LEU A 19 33.97 -28.53 35.54
CA LEU A 19 32.83 -28.82 34.68
C LEU A 19 31.52 -28.98 35.49
N SER A 20 30.41 -28.54 34.90
CA SER A 20 29.12 -29.20 35.11
C SER A 20 28.31 -29.16 33.81
N SER A 21 28.13 -30.33 33.21
CA SER A 21 27.26 -30.55 32.06
C SER A 21 25.79 -30.53 32.49
N ARG A 22 24.98 -29.73 31.80
CA ARG A 22 23.62 -30.14 31.40
C ARG A 22 23.34 -29.63 29.98
N ASN A 23 23.14 -30.60 29.09
CA ASN A 23 22.38 -30.43 27.85
C ASN A 23 21.08 -29.70 28.14
N GLU A 24 20.74 -28.69 27.33
CA GLU A 24 19.40 -28.59 26.76
C GLU A 24 19.50 -28.04 25.33
N LEU A 25 18.82 -28.76 24.43
CA LEU A 25 18.68 -28.49 23.01
C LEU A 25 18.17 -27.06 22.78
N SER A 26 18.85 -26.33 21.90
CA SER A 26 18.37 -25.09 21.32
C SER A 26 17.08 -25.32 20.52
N ASN A 27 15.94 -24.87 21.05
CA ASN A 27 14.71 -24.66 20.30
C ASN A 27 14.49 -23.15 20.17
N PRO A 28 14.65 -22.52 18.99
CA PRO A 28 14.26 -21.13 18.80
C PRO A 28 12.76 -21.07 18.50
N SER A 29 11.95 -21.54 19.46
CA SER A 29 10.56 -21.11 19.56
C SER A 29 10.52 -19.84 20.41
N GLN A 30 11.16 -18.78 19.93
CA GLN A 30 10.83 -17.43 20.40
C GLN A 30 9.58 -17.02 19.64
N THR A 31 8.44 -17.43 20.18
CA THR A 31 7.16 -16.80 19.94
C THR A 31 7.30 -15.32 20.31
N ALA A 32 7.58 -14.50 19.30
CA ALA A 32 7.36 -13.07 19.38
C ALA A 32 5.90 -12.86 19.77
N THR A 33 5.68 -12.48 21.03
CA THR A 33 4.36 -12.16 21.55
C THR A 33 4.00 -10.80 20.97
N PHE A 34 3.29 -10.81 19.85
CA PHE A 34 2.66 -9.60 19.35
C PHE A 34 1.47 -9.27 20.26
N ASN A 35 1.54 -8.10 20.88
CA ASN A 35 0.40 -7.48 21.56
C ASN A 35 -0.60 -7.06 20.48
N GLY A 36 -1.48 -7.99 20.12
CA GLY A 36 -2.63 -7.73 19.29
C GLY A 36 -3.59 -6.78 20.00
N ASN A 37 -3.64 -5.53 19.54
CA ASN A 37 -4.94 -4.89 19.38
C ASN A 37 -5.58 -5.52 18.13
N ASP A 38 -6.06 -6.75 18.33
CA ASP A 38 -6.42 -7.75 17.30
C ASP A 38 -7.80 -7.46 16.68
N GLY A 39 -7.97 -6.26 16.15
CA GLY A 39 -9.14 -5.85 15.37
C GLY A 39 -8.78 -5.19 14.03
N GLN A 40 -7.57 -4.66 13.89
CA GLN A 40 -7.14 -3.93 12.69
C GLN A 40 -6.58 -4.84 11.59
N CYS A 41 -6.00 -5.99 11.98
CA CYS A 41 -5.47 -6.99 11.07
C CYS A 41 -6.46 -8.11 10.72
N GLU A 42 -7.62 -8.14 11.37
CA GLU A 42 -8.74 -9.02 11.06
C GLU A 42 -9.59 -8.39 9.95
N LEU A 43 -9.39 -8.83 8.71
CA LEU A 43 -10.25 -8.46 7.59
C LEU A 43 -11.40 -9.47 7.45
N GLY A 44 -12.53 -9.04 6.90
CA GLY A 44 -13.70 -9.89 6.71
C GLY A 44 -13.45 -11.11 5.82
N SER A 45 -12.50 -11.01 4.88
CA SER A 45 -12.05 -12.12 4.03
C SER A 45 -10.56 -12.02 3.70
N VAL A 46 -9.92 -13.16 3.45
CA VAL A 46 -8.56 -13.20 2.88
C VAL A 46 -8.50 -12.59 1.47
N ALA A 47 -9.62 -12.56 0.75
CA ALA A 47 -9.72 -11.93 -0.56
C ALA A 47 -9.67 -10.38 -0.50
N ASP A 48 -9.93 -9.80 0.68
CA ASP A 48 -9.88 -8.35 0.91
C ASP A 48 -8.45 -7.85 1.20
N ARG A 49 -7.47 -8.76 1.26
CA ARG A 49 -6.06 -8.42 1.48
C ARG A 49 -5.48 -7.77 0.24
N PHE A 50 -4.97 -6.55 0.41
CA PHE A 50 -4.16 -5.86 -0.59
C PHE A 50 -2.69 -5.95 -0.18
N ASP A 51 -1.82 -6.31 -1.13
CA ASP A 51 -0.39 -6.50 -0.88
C ASP A 51 0.29 -5.18 -0.46
N CYS A 52 0.92 -5.19 0.72
CA CYS A 52 1.69 -4.07 1.26
C CYS A 52 3.21 -4.23 1.04
N TYR A 53 3.62 -5.36 0.45
CA TYR A 53 5.01 -5.65 0.12
C TYR A 53 5.10 -6.24 -1.30
N PRO A 54 4.78 -5.43 -2.34
CA PRO A 54 4.68 -5.92 -3.71
C PRO A 54 6.02 -6.36 -4.30
N GLU A 55 7.15 -5.86 -3.79
CA GLU A 55 8.48 -6.26 -4.24
C GLU A 55 8.91 -7.63 -3.67
N PRO A 56 9.89 -8.32 -4.29
CA PRO A 56 10.40 -9.57 -3.76
C PRO A 56 11.02 -9.44 -2.36
N GLY A 57 10.97 -10.52 -1.57
CA GLY A 57 11.65 -10.59 -0.27
C GLY A 57 10.84 -10.11 0.94
N ALA A 58 9.51 -10.15 0.86
CA ALA A 58 8.64 -9.85 1.98
C ALA A 58 9.00 -10.72 3.21
N SER A 59 9.22 -10.07 4.35
CA SER A 59 9.43 -10.70 5.66
C SER A 59 8.47 -10.11 6.67
N GLN A 60 8.22 -10.82 7.77
CA GLN A 60 7.39 -10.32 8.86
C GLN A 60 7.86 -8.95 9.36
N GLN A 61 9.16 -8.86 9.70
CA GLN A 61 9.77 -7.62 10.16
C GLN A 61 9.67 -6.50 9.12
N GLY A 62 9.95 -6.80 7.84
CA GLY A 62 9.83 -5.81 6.76
C GLY A 62 8.39 -5.31 6.60
N CYS A 63 7.41 -6.20 6.69
CA CYS A 63 5.99 -5.86 6.62
C CYS A 63 5.55 -4.95 7.76
N GLU A 64 5.86 -5.33 8.99
CA GLU A 64 5.46 -4.59 10.19
C GLU A 64 6.16 -3.23 10.26
N SER A 65 7.39 -3.11 9.74
CA SER A 65 8.09 -1.83 9.62
C SER A 65 7.37 -0.81 8.72
N ARG A 66 6.50 -1.28 7.81
CA ARG A 66 5.64 -0.43 6.96
C ARG A 66 4.28 -0.12 7.60
N GLY A 67 4.07 -0.56 8.84
CA GLY A 67 2.78 -0.47 9.54
C GLY A 67 1.72 -1.42 8.97
N CYS A 68 2.15 -2.54 8.39
CA CYS A 68 1.27 -3.53 7.77
C CYS A 68 1.15 -4.81 8.60
N CYS A 69 0.15 -5.63 8.27
CA CYS A 69 -0.16 -6.87 8.96
C CYS A 69 0.55 -8.04 8.30
N TRP A 70 1.15 -8.92 9.09
CA TRP A 70 1.75 -10.17 8.63
C TRP A 70 0.94 -11.38 9.09
N ARG A 71 0.38 -12.14 8.17
CA ARG A 71 -0.29 -13.41 8.49
C ARG A 71 -0.26 -14.39 7.32
N ALA A 72 0.35 -15.55 7.54
CA ALA A 72 0.30 -16.65 6.58
C ALA A 72 -1.14 -17.16 6.38
N VAL A 73 -1.43 -17.69 5.20
CA VAL A 73 -2.73 -18.29 4.89
C VAL A 73 -2.71 -19.76 5.31
N ALA A 74 -3.32 -20.09 6.45
CA ALA A 74 -3.43 -21.48 6.92
C ALA A 74 -4.52 -22.24 6.12
N ASN A 75 -4.21 -23.44 5.64
CA ASN A 75 -5.16 -24.37 5.00
C ASN A 75 -5.98 -23.82 3.82
N ALA A 76 -5.37 -23.16 2.83
CA ALA A 76 -6.03 -22.96 1.55
C ALA A 76 -5.86 -24.20 0.65
N THR A 77 -6.88 -24.50 -0.13
CA THR A 77 -6.79 -25.49 -1.21
C THR A 77 -5.89 -24.94 -2.32
N ALA A 78 -5.12 -25.82 -2.98
CA ALA A 78 -4.01 -25.47 -3.87
C ALA A 78 -4.33 -24.51 -5.03
N GLU A 79 -5.60 -24.27 -5.34
CA GLU A 79 -6.07 -23.46 -6.47
C GLU A 79 -6.25 -21.96 -6.15
N VAL A 80 -6.37 -21.57 -4.87
CA VAL A 80 -6.60 -20.16 -4.44
C VAL A 80 -5.30 -19.47 -3.99
N GLN A 81 -4.23 -20.24 -3.81
CA GLN A 81 -3.25 -19.98 -2.75
C GLN A 81 -1.95 -19.29 -3.19
N LEU A 82 -1.63 -19.24 -4.49
CA LEU A 82 -0.29 -18.83 -4.91
C LEU A 82 -0.01 -17.32 -4.74
N ASN A 83 -1.03 -16.47 -4.64
CA ASN A 83 -0.85 -15.02 -4.71
C ASN A 83 -1.60 -14.19 -3.66
N VAL A 84 -2.17 -14.81 -2.62
CA VAL A 84 -2.72 -14.06 -1.47
C VAL A 84 -1.57 -13.55 -0.60
N PRO A 85 -1.46 -12.23 -0.36
CA PRO A 85 -0.29 -11.67 0.31
C PRO A 85 -0.27 -12.01 1.81
N TYR A 86 0.91 -12.38 2.30
CA TYR A 86 1.15 -12.56 3.73
C TYR A 86 1.30 -11.20 4.41
N CYS A 87 1.90 -10.22 3.73
CA CYS A 87 1.97 -8.83 4.14
C CYS A 87 0.85 -8.02 3.50
N TYR A 88 -0.09 -7.51 4.29
CA TYR A 88 -1.25 -6.78 3.77
C TYR A 88 -1.58 -5.53 4.59
N TYR A 89 -2.24 -4.57 3.95
CA TYR A 89 -2.68 -3.35 4.62
C TYR A 89 -3.76 -3.65 5.68
N PRO A 90 -3.66 -3.09 6.90
CA PRO A 90 -4.74 -3.14 7.89
C PRO A 90 -6.00 -2.41 7.39
N ALA A 91 -7.13 -2.67 8.07
CA ALA A 91 -8.41 -2.03 7.75
C ALA A 91 -8.33 -0.49 7.84
N ASP A 92 -7.62 0.01 8.83
CA ASP A 92 -7.48 1.43 9.16
C ASP A 92 -6.10 2.00 8.79
N TYR A 93 -5.41 1.40 7.82
CA TYR A 93 -4.10 1.87 7.35
C TYR A 93 -4.14 3.36 6.97
N ARG A 94 -3.12 4.12 7.38
CA ARG A 94 -3.01 5.58 7.16
C ARG A 94 -1.75 5.95 6.39
N GLY A 95 -1.58 5.41 5.18
CA GLY A 95 -0.47 5.77 4.29
C GLY A 95 -0.53 7.25 3.91
N TYR A 96 -1.58 7.64 3.20
CA TYR A 96 -1.97 9.06 3.05
C TYR A 96 -3.20 9.37 3.90
N VAL A 97 -3.29 10.61 4.36
CA VAL A 97 -4.49 11.17 4.99
C VAL A 97 -4.99 12.38 4.22
N VAL A 98 -6.30 12.60 4.24
CA VAL A 98 -6.92 13.80 3.68
C VAL A 98 -6.60 14.98 4.60
N ASP A 99 -5.83 15.93 4.08
CA ASP A 99 -5.42 17.17 4.76
C ASP A 99 -6.29 18.36 4.32
N GLY A 100 -6.96 18.25 3.17
CA GLY A 100 -7.89 19.25 2.68
C GLY A 100 -8.86 18.68 1.64
N LEU A 101 -10.07 19.23 1.59
CA LEU A 101 -11.12 18.85 0.65
C LEU A 101 -11.86 20.11 0.19
N ASP A 102 -11.68 20.46 -1.07
CA ASP A 102 -12.34 21.59 -1.71
C ASP A 102 -13.33 21.08 -2.76
N ARG A 103 -14.55 21.63 -2.76
CA ARG A 103 -15.59 21.30 -3.74
C ARG A 103 -15.87 22.51 -4.62
N PHE A 104 -15.79 22.30 -5.92
CA PHE A 104 -16.09 23.29 -6.95
C PHE A 104 -17.24 22.79 -7.83
N PRO A 105 -17.90 23.68 -8.60
CA PRO A 105 -18.94 23.26 -9.53
C PRO A 105 -18.47 22.24 -10.58
N ASP A 106 -17.19 22.29 -10.96
CA ASP A 106 -16.59 21.51 -12.04
C ASP A 106 -15.64 20.41 -11.56
N ARG A 107 -15.27 20.38 -10.27
CA ARG A 107 -14.35 19.38 -9.73
C ARG A 107 -14.42 19.22 -8.21
N ILE A 108 -13.87 18.12 -7.72
CA ILE A 108 -13.51 17.93 -6.31
C ILE A 108 -11.99 17.87 -6.23
N SER A 109 -11.38 18.62 -5.30
CA SER A 109 -9.93 18.63 -5.08
C SER A 109 -9.61 18.17 -3.67
N LEU A 110 -8.76 17.15 -3.55
CA LEU A 110 -8.25 16.65 -2.29
C LEU A 110 -6.78 16.98 -2.15
N LYS A 111 -6.37 17.40 -0.96
CA LYS A 111 -4.97 17.48 -0.55
C LYS A 111 -4.69 16.29 0.35
N LEU A 112 -3.72 15.47 -0.04
CA LEU A 112 -3.28 14.30 0.70
C LEU A 112 -1.89 14.56 1.28
N LYS A 113 -1.69 14.12 2.52
CA LYS A 113 -0.39 14.16 3.20
C LYS A 113 0.03 12.75 3.60
N ARG A 114 1.25 12.37 3.28
CA ARG A 114 1.82 11.07 3.69
C ARG A 114 2.00 11.07 5.21
N GLN A 115 1.45 10.07 5.88
CA GLN A 115 1.57 9.89 7.34
C GLN A 115 2.43 8.68 7.69
N THR A 116 2.17 7.53 7.07
CA THR A 116 2.99 6.31 7.25
C THR A 116 3.87 6.10 6.01
N PRO A 117 5.21 6.09 6.10
CA PRO A 117 6.09 5.85 4.96
C PRO A 117 5.76 4.55 4.21
N SER A 118 5.93 4.52 2.88
CA SER A 118 5.65 3.31 2.08
C SER A 118 6.70 2.23 2.26
N GLY A 119 7.94 2.63 2.53
CA GLY A 119 9.07 1.72 2.57
C GLY A 119 9.47 1.13 1.22
N ILE A 120 8.98 1.70 0.10
CA ILE A 120 9.26 1.23 -1.28
C ILE A 120 10.30 2.11 -1.96
N ASP A 121 10.14 3.43 -1.91
CA ASP A 121 11.02 4.44 -2.53
C ASP A 121 10.82 5.79 -1.81
N LYS A 122 11.36 6.88 -2.34
CA LYS A 122 11.15 8.25 -1.86
C LYS A 122 9.70 8.68 -2.04
N ASP A 123 8.93 8.61 -0.96
CA ASP A 123 7.55 9.10 -0.89
C ASP A 123 7.44 10.59 -1.26
N VAL A 124 6.43 10.91 -2.06
CA VAL A 124 5.99 12.30 -2.26
C VAL A 124 5.12 12.69 -1.08
N GLN A 125 5.59 13.66 -0.28
CA GLN A 125 4.94 13.98 0.99
C GLN A 125 3.55 14.62 0.84
N SER A 126 3.34 15.40 -0.22
CA SER A 126 2.10 16.13 -0.47
C SER A 126 1.60 15.88 -1.88
N VAL A 127 0.40 15.34 -1.99
CA VAL A 127 -0.23 14.95 -3.25
C VAL A 127 -1.56 15.66 -3.40
N THR A 128 -1.87 16.14 -4.60
CA THR A 128 -3.19 16.68 -4.95
C THR A 128 -3.93 15.67 -5.81
N VAL A 129 -5.15 15.31 -5.41
CA VAL A 129 -6.07 14.49 -6.19
C VAL A 129 -7.22 15.36 -6.66
N ASP A 130 -7.30 15.60 -7.96
CA ASP A 130 -8.44 16.28 -8.57
C ASP A 130 -9.34 15.29 -9.29
N VAL A 131 -10.65 15.43 -9.11
CA VAL A 131 -11.68 14.72 -9.86
C VAL A 131 -12.50 15.75 -10.64
N TYR A 132 -12.23 15.86 -11.94
CA TYR A 132 -12.91 16.78 -12.83
C TYR A 132 -14.19 16.16 -13.40
N PHE A 133 -15.27 16.93 -13.41
CA PHE A 133 -16.52 16.59 -14.09
C PHE A 133 -16.42 16.93 -15.58
N TYR A 134 -15.70 16.07 -16.30
CA TYR A 134 -15.19 16.39 -17.63
C TYR A 134 -16.30 16.40 -18.70
N LEU A 135 -17.13 15.35 -18.73
CA LEU A 135 -18.37 15.25 -19.52
C LEU A 135 -19.49 14.67 -18.64
N ASN A 136 -20.72 14.62 -19.17
CA ASN A 136 -21.85 14.00 -18.47
C ASN A 136 -21.60 12.53 -18.11
N ASP A 137 -20.79 11.82 -18.90
CA ASP A 137 -20.49 10.40 -18.75
C ASP A 137 -19.02 10.12 -18.38
N THR A 138 -18.18 11.16 -18.27
CA THR A 138 -16.74 11.03 -18.09
C THR A 138 -16.25 11.82 -16.88
N ALA A 139 -15.73 11.11 -15.87
CA ALA A 139 -14.95 11.69 -14.79
C ALA A 139 -13.45 11.58 -15.12
N ARG A 140 -12.67 12.61 -14.84
CA ARG A 140 -11.21 12.59 -14.99
C ARG A 140 -10.53 12.76 -13.65
N ILE A 141 -9.82 11.72 -13.20
CA ILE A 141 -9.04 11.75 -11.96
C ILE A 141 -7.58 12.06 -12.30
N THR A 142 -6.97 13.01 -11.60
CA THR A 142 -5.53 13.28 -11.69
C THR A 142 -4.92 13.29 -10.30
N ILE A 143 -3.78 12.62 -10.14
CA ILE A 143 -3.02 12.55 -8.90
C ILE A 143 -1.65 13.15 -9.20
N LEU A 144 -1.30 14.23 -8.51
CA LEU A 144 -0.13 15.05 -8.80
C LEU A 144 0.67 15.31 -7.54
N ASP A 145 1.98 15.43 -7.73
CA ASP A 145 2.86 15.99 -6.71
C ASP A 145 2.54 17.48 -6.53
N ALA A 146 2.31 17.91 -5.29
CA ALA A 146 1.93 19.28 -4.97
C ALA A 146 3.12 20.26 -4.97
N THR A 147 4.35 19.74 -5.01
CA THR A 147 5.59 20.52 -4.82
C THR A 147 6.45 20.61 -6.07
N GLN A 148 6.37 19.63 -6.97
CA GLN A 148 7.18 19.57 -8.17
C GLN A 148 6.38 19.07 -9.38
N THR A 149 6.75 19.55 -10.56
CA THR A 149 6.20 19.02 -11.81
C THR A 149 6.87 17.70 -12.15
N ARG A 150 6.06 16.66 -12.39
CA ARG A 150 6.52 15.32 -12.80
C ARG A 150 6.31 15.11 -14.29
N PHE A 151 7.00 14.13 -14.86
CA PHE A 151 6.82 13.73 -16.25
C PHE A 151 5.35 13.45 -16.58
N ARG A 152 4.90 13.93 -17.72
CA ARG A 152 3.59 13.60 -18.30
C ARG A 152 3.81 13.08 -19.72
N PRO A 153 3.21 11.93 -20.08
CA PRO A 153 3.31 11.42 -21.45
C PRO A 153 2.89 12.49 -22.48
N PRO A 154 3.64 12.66 -23.58
CA PRO A 154 3.27 13.58 -24.65
C PRO A 154 2.08 13.01 -25.41
N VAL A 155 0.87 13.32 -24.96
CA VAL A 155 -0.39 12.96 -25.62
C VAL A 155 -0.98 14.19 -26.31
N PRO A 156 -1.83 14.02 -27.34
CA PRO A 156 -2.60 15.12 -27.91
C PRO A 156 -3.29 15.93 -26.81
N LYS A 157 -3.30 17.25 -26.95
CA LYS A 157 -3.86 18.15 -25.95
C LYS A 157 -5.32 17.75 -25.68
N ILE A 158 -5.57 17.21 -24.49
CA ILE A 158 -6.92 16.95 -24.01
C ILE A 158 -7.57 18.32 -23.80
N PRO A 159 -8.64 18.68 -24.53
CA PRO A 159 -9.30 19.97 -24.37
C PRO A 159 -9.73 20.17 -22.92
N THR A 160 -9.55 21.36 -22.37
CA THR A 160 -10.14 21.67 -21.07
C THR A 160 -11.66 21.70 -21.24
N ARG A 161 -12.36 20.78 -20.58
CA ARG A 161 -13.82 20.72 -20.56
C ARG A 161 -14.29 20.63 -19.13
N THR A 162 -15.33 21.39 -18.83
CA THR A 162 -16.07 21.34 -17.57
C THR A 162 -17.53 21.27 -17.95
N PHE A 163 -18.17 20.14 -17.68
CA PHE A 163 -19.56 19.94 -18.06
C PHE A 163 -20.49 20.58 -17.03
N THR A 164 -21.39 21.43 -17.50
CA THR A 164 -22.48 22.00 -16.69
C THR A 164 -23.79 21.36 -17.11
N GLY A 165 -24.39 20.56 -16.22
CA GLY A 165 -25.64 19.87 -16.49
C GLY A 165 -25.77 18.60 -15.64
N SER A 166 -26.73 17.75 -15.98
CA SER A 166 -26.95 16.48 -15.28
C SER A 166 -25.87 15.46 -15.65
N LEU A 167 -25.11 15.01 -14.66
CA LEU A 167 -24.14 13.92 -14.79
C LEU A 167 -24.87 12.56 -14.80
N LEU A 168 -24.26 11.56 -15.42
CA LEU A 168 -24.66 10.14 -15.38
C LEU A 168 -23.92 9.37 -14.27
N TYR A 169 -23.10 10.05 -13.50
CA TYR A 169 -22.33 9.53 -12.39
C TYR A 169 -22.30 10.56 -11.26
N ASN A 170 -21.91 10.10 -10.08
CA ASN A 170 -21.61 10.97 -8.95
C ASN A 170 -20.30 10.51 -8.29
N VAL A 171 -19.68 11.44 -7.57
CA VAL A 171 -18.39 11.25 -6.91
C VAL A 171 -18.55 11.56 -5.42
N THR A 172 -18.20 10.59 -4.58
CA THR A 172 -18.13 10.76 -3.14
C THR A 172 -16.70 10.60 -2.64
N VAL A 173 -16.37 11.41 -1.65
CA VAL A 173 -15.07 11.44 -0.98
C VAL A 173 -15.32 11.55 0.51
N THR A 174 -14.66 10.71 1.29
CA THR A 174 -14.74 10.71 2.75
C THR A 174 -13.42 11.15 3.38
N GLN A 175 -13.45 11.55 4.65
CA GLN A 175 -12.25 12.00 5.39
C GLN A 175 -11.22 10.87 5.61
N ASP A 176 -11.67 9.62 5.67
CA ASP A 176 -10.81 8.43 5.72
C ASP A 176 -10.24 8.05 4.34
N GLY A 177 -10.48 8.85 3.29
CA GLY A 177 -9.84 8.70 1.99
C GLY A 177 -10.56 7.75 1.03
N GLN A 178 -11.83 7.39 1.26
CA GLN A 178 -12.59 6.62 0.27
C GLN A 178 -13.03 7.53 -0.87
N LEU A 179 -12.45 7.34 -2.06
CA LEU A 179 -12.87 7.98 -3.30
C LEU A 179 -13.71 7.00 -4.11
N LYS A 180 -14.99 7.32 -4.30
CA LYS A 180 -15.93 6.50 -5.05
C LYS A 180 -16.53 7.27 -6.22
N VAL A 181 -16.59 6.62 -7.37
CA VAL A 181 -17.38 7.04 -8.53
C VAL A 181 -18.45 5.97 -8.74
N TYR A 182 -19.72 6.39 -8.75
CA TYR A 182 -20.83 5.49 -8.99
C TYR A 182 -21.73 6.03 -10.09
N ARG A 183 -22.29 5.10 -10.86
CA ARG A 183 -23.24 5.38 -11.93
C ARG A 183 -24.57 5.80 -11.33
N LEU A 184 -25.20 6.83 -11.88
CA LEU A 184 -26.55 7.25 -11.50
C LEU A 184 -27.59 6.40 -12.26
N ASP A 185 -27.61 5.11 -11.92
CA ASP A 185 -28.62 4.14 -12.35
C ASP A 185 -29.53 3.76 -11.17
N ARG A 186 -30.48 2.83 -11.39
CA ARG A 186 -31.40 2.36 -10.35
C ARG A 186 -30.69 1.76 -9.14
N SER A 187 -29.51 1.17 -9.33
CA SER A 187 -28.73 0.47 -8.30
C SER A 187 -27.60 1.31 -7.70
N SER A 188 -27.36 2.53 -8.20
CA SER A 188 -26.20 3.37 -7.82
C SER A 188 -24.86 2.60 -7.85
N THR A 189 -24.63 1.88 -8.95
CA THR A 189 -23.51 0.93 -9.06
C THR A 189 -22.17 1.64 -8.93
N THR A 190 -21.33 1.26 -7.95
CA THR A 190 -19.97 1.81 -7.81
C THR A 190 -19.05 1.22 -8.86
N ILE A 191 -18.48 2.06 -9.72
CA ILE A 191 -17.64 1.65 -10.85
C ILE A 191 -16.15 1.93 -10.62
N PHE A 192 -15.84 2.79 -9.65
CA PHE A 192 -14.49 3.03 -9.16
C PHE A 192 -14.56 3.26 -7.65
N HIS A 193 -13.75 2.55 -6.89
CA HIS A 193 -13.65 2.71 -5.43
C HIS A 193 -12.20 2.52 -5.02
N ALA A 194 -11.51 3.63 -4.82
CA ALA A 194 -10.14 3.65 -4.31
C ALA A 194 -10.12 4.06 -2.83
N ASN A 195 -9.34 3.35 -2.03
CA ASN A 195 -8.96 3.80 -0.71
C ASN A 195 -7.61 4.55 -0.82
N LEU A 196 -7.67 5.89 -0.77
CA LEU A 196 -6.52 6.76 -0.89
C LEU A 196 -5.54 6.61 0.28
N SER A 197 -5.96 6.04 1.40
CA SER A 197 -5.05 5.74 2.51
C SER A 197 -3.98 4.70 2.13
N ARG A 198 -4.26 3.88 1.11
CA ARG A 198 -3.36 2.84 0.57
C ARG A 198 -2.68 3.27 -0.74
N LEU A 199 -2.87 4.52 -1.18
CA LEU A 199 -2.17 5.08 -2.33
C LEU A 199 -0.66 5.03 -2.06
N VAL A 200 0.12 4.56 -3.04
CA VAL A 200 1.56 4.72 -3.04
C VAL A 200 1.92 5.69 -4.16
N PHE A 201 2.53 6.82 -3.79
CA PHE A 201 2.99 7.82 -4.73
C PHE A 201 4.42 8.22 -4.36
N THR A 202 5.38 7.58 -5.02
CA THR A 202 6.82 7.81 -4.82
C THR A 202 7.44 8.37 -6.10
N ASP A 203 8.75 8.57 -6.11
CA ASP A 203 9.43 9.06 -7.30
C ASP A 203 9.46 8.03 -8.44
N GLN A 204 9.61 6.74 -8.14
CA GLN A 204 9.77 5.70 -9.15
C GLN A 204 8.71 4.59 -9.07
N PHE A 205 7.77 4.67 -8.12
CA PHE A 205 6.69 3.70 -7.96
C PHE A 205 5.34 4.37 -7.65
N LEU A 206 4.33 4.05 -8.45
CA LEU A 206 2.96 4.53 -8.32
C LEU A 206 2.01 3.34 -8.22
N GLN A 207 1.16 3.30 -7.19
CA GLN A 207 0.16 2.25 -7.02
C GLN A 207 -1.16 2.84 -6.56
N ILE A 208 -2.23 2.49 -7.27
CA ILE A 208 -3.62 2.70 -6.88
C ILE A 208 -4.40 1.42 -7.16
N SER A 209 -5.37 1.12 -6.31
CA SER A 209 -6.25 -0.03 -6.46
C SER A 209 -7.70 0.42 -6.47
N THR A 210 -8.55 -0.33 -7.18
CA THR A 210 -9.99 -0.12 -7.18
C THR A 210 -10.72 -1.44 -7.02
N LEU A 211 -11.86 -1.42 -6.34
CA LEU A 211 -12.82 -2.52 -6.41
C LEU A 211 -13.51 -2.52 -7.77
N LEU A 212 -13.84 -3.71 -8.27
CA LEU A 212 -14.53 -3.91 -9.53
C LEU A 212 -16.02 -4.21 -9.27
N PRO A 213 -16.93 -3.70 -10.12
CA PRO A 213 -18.36 -4.01 -10.00
C PRO A 213 -18.73 -5.42 -10.48
N SER A 214 -17.80 -6.13 -11.15
CA SER A 214 -18.01 -7.50 -11.66
C SER A 214 -16.68 -8.18 -12.00
N ASP A 215 -16.71 -9.51 -12.17
CA ASP A 215 -15.56 -10.33 -12.58
C ASP A 215 -15.33 -10.36 -14.11
N TYR A 216 -15.94 -9.44 -14.86
CA TYR A 216 -15.84 -9.36 -16.31
C TYR A 216 -14.96 -8.19 -16.72
N VAL A 217 -13.66 -8.45 -16.83
CA VAL A 217 -12.64 -7.46 -17.22
C VAL A 217 -12.06 -7.79 -18.59
N TYR A 218 -11.87 -6.76 -19.42
CA TYR A 218 -11.33 -6.84 -20.78
C TYR A 218 -10.31 -5.71 -20.99
N GLY A 219 -9.33 -5.90 -21.88
CA GLY A 219 -8.29 -4.88 -22.17
C GLY A 219 -6.90 -5.24 -21.64
N LEU A 220 -6.11 -4.25 -21.20
CA LEU A 220 -4.74 -4.40 -20.65
C LEU A 220 -3.74 -5.08 -21.61
N GLY A 221 -3.74 -4.65 -22.87
CA GLY A 221 -2.82 -5.16 -23.90
C GLY A 221 -1.49 -4.39 -23.97
N GLU A 222 -0.48 -4.89 -24.68
CA GLU A 222 -0.49 -6.09 -25.55
C GLU A 222 0.06 -7.34 -24.81
N GLN A 223 -0.74 -8.40 -24.75
CA GLN A 223 -0.39 -9.65 -24.06
C GLN A 223 -1.10 -10.85 -24.72
N TRP A 224 -0.45 -12.00 -24.76
CA TRP A 224 -1.05 -13.26 -25.24
C TRP A 224 -1.86 -13.94 -24.12
N ASN A 225 -3.17 -13.72 -24.11
CA ASN A 225 -4.08 -14.32 -23.11
C ASN A 225 -5.53 -14.36 -23.64
N SER A 226 -6.46 -14.96 -22.90
CA SER A 226 -7.89 -14.90 -23.20
C SER A 226 -8.43 -13.46 -23.19
N LEU A 227 -9.45 -13.21 -24.01
CA LEU A 227 -10.09 -11.89 -24.12
C LEU A 227 -10.64 -11.41 -22.76
N ARG A 228 -11.37 -12.29 -22.06
CA ARG A 228 -11.77 -12.04 -20.66
C ARG A 228 -10.56 -12.29 -19.76
N ARG A 229 -10.25 -11.32 -18.90
CA ARG A 229 -9.18 -11.43 -17.90
C ARG A 229 -9.66 -12.21 -16.68
N SER A 230 -8.79 -13.07 -16.17
CA SER A 230 -8.99 -13.72 -14.88
C SER A 230 -8.78 -12.71 -13.75
N VAL A 231 -9.69 -12.70 -12.78
CA VAL A 231 -9.58 -11.90 -11.54
C VAL A 231 -9.08 -12.73 -10.35
N ASN A 232 -8.79 -14.01 -10.57
CA ASN A 232 -8.39 -14.97 -9.51
C ASN A 232 -6.88 -14.97 -9.25
N TRP A 233 -6.27 -13.79 -9.09
CA TRP A 233 -4.84 -13.65 -8.74
C TRP A 233 -3.90 -14.59 -9.53
N THR A 234 -4.14 -14.79 -10.83
CA THR A 234 -3.50 -15.89 -11.58
C THR A 234 -2.06 -15.61 -12.00
N SER A 235 -1.53 -14.40 -11.76
CA SER A 235 -0.15 -14.01 -12.08
C SER A 235 0.25 -12.77 -11.28
N ARG A 236 1.50 -12.73 -10.79
CA ARG A 236 2.19 -11.47 -10.42
C ARG A 236 2.83 -10.86 -11.67
#